data_AF-A0A1G9K2I3-F1
#
_entry.id   AF-A0A1G9K2I3-F1
#
_cell.length_a   1.000
_cell.length_b   1.000
_cell.length_c   1.000
_cell.angle_alpha   90.00
_cell.angle_beta   90.00
_cell.angle_gamma   90.00
#
_symmetry.space_group_name_H-M   'P 1'
#
loop_
_entity.id
_entity.type
_entity.pdbx_description
1 polymer ?
#
loop_
_entity_poly.entity_id
_entity_poly.type
_entity_poly.pdbx_seq_one_letter_code
_entity_poly.pdbx_strand_id
1 'polypeptide(L)'
;MEEKKIPVGEKYSLSIKEAADYFGIGTKKMRRLAEDHLGTFSAYNGNRYLIIRAEFEAYLKKSPIMQKPQEEGEELKRAQLEDKSIFNPEEAIAFYDLSRRRFKKLLEGEEELPFVAYFKKRKIIIRDEFEEYMEDHPEIMEDIKNGKARVS
;
A
#
# COMPACT_ATOMS: atom_id res chain seq x y z
N MET A 1 42.60 0.01 18.67
CA MET A 1 41.87 -1.27 18.63
C MET A 1 40.80 -1.11 17.57
N GLU A 2 40.92 -1.80 16.44
CA GLU A 2 39.88 -1.80 15.41
C GLU A 2 38.62 -2.45 15.98
N GLU A 3 37.52 -1.70 16.05
CA GLU A 3 36.20 -2.26 16.31
C GLU A 3 35.86 -3.20 15.14
N LYS A 4 35.97 -4.51 15.36
CA LYS A 4 35.38 -5.51 14.47
C LYS A 4 33.86 -5.29 14.45
N LYS A 5 33.38 -4.48 13.51
CA LYS A 5 31.95 -4.28 13.26
C LYS A 5 31.40 -5.57 12.66
N ILE A 6 30.83 -6.40 13.52
CA ILE A 6 30.09 -7.60 13.11
C ILE A 6 29.00 -7.16 12.13
N PRO A 7 28.91 -7.76 10.93
CA PRO A 7 27.84 -7.49 9.97
C PRO A 7 26.46 -7.62 10.62
N VAL A 8 25.51 -6.77 10.24
CA VAL A 8 24.17 -6.75 10.86
C VAL A 8 23.49 -8.13 10.79
N GLY A 9 23.69 -8.88 9.72
CA GLY A 9 23.18 -10.23 9.55
C GLY A 9 23.87 -11.32 10.39
N GLU A 10 24.94 -11.02 11.11
CA GLU A 10 25.59 -11.95 12.04
C GLU A 10 25.25 -11.64 13.50
N LYS A 11 24.66 -10.47 13.77
CA LYS A 11 24.27 -10.09 15.13
C LYS A 11 23.10 -10.93 15.62
N TYR A 12 23.20 -11.32 16.89
CA TYR A 12 22.11 -12.00 17.60
C TYR A 12 20.93 -11.04 17.86
N SER A 13 21.24 -9.83 18.33
CA SER A 13 20.26 -8.79 18.61
C SER A 13 20.58 -7.50 17.85
N LEU A 14 19.52 -6.88 17.35
CA LEU A 14 19.57 -5.66 16.54
C LEU A 14 18.97 -4.50 17.31
N SER A 15 19.54 -3.31 17.19
CA SER A 15 18.84 -2.09 17.61
C SER A 15 17.62 -1.84 16.73
N ILE A 16 16.67 -1.02 17.20
CA ILE A 16 15.48 -0.63 16.41
C ILE A 16 15.85 -0.10 15.02
N LYS A 17 16.96 0.64 14.90
CA LYS A 17 17.41 1.19 13.61
C LYS A 17 17.94 0.10 12.70
N GLU A 18 18.82 -0.76 13.21
CA GLU A 18 19.36 -1.88 12.44
C GLU A 18 18.27 -2.87 12.02
N ALA A 19 17.32 -3.15 12.90
CA ALA A 19 16.18 -4.01 12.59
C ALA A 19 15.26 -3.36 11.54
N ALA A 20 15.07 -2.05 11.61
CA ALA A 20 14.31 -1.33 10.59
C ALA A 20 14.95 -1.46 9.20
N ASP A 21 16.28 -1.30 9.12
CA ASP A 21 17.03 -1.43 7.87
C ASP A 21 17.07 -2.90 7.39
N TYR A 22 17.23 -3.86 8.30
CA TYR A 22 17.32 -5.29 7.99
C TYR A 22 15.97 -5.89 7.53
N PHE A 23 14.86 -5.54 8.20
CA PHE A 23 13.53 -6.06 7.88
C PHE A 23 12.72 -5.15 6.94
N GLY A 24 13.23 -3.96 6.59
CA GLY A 24 12.51 -2.98 5.78
C GLY A 24 11.28 -2.38 6.47
N ILE A 25 11.22 -2.41 7.80
CA ILE A 25 10.08 -1.91 8.59
C ILE A 25 10.46 -0.57 9.22
N GLY A 26 9.67 0.48 8.99
CA GLY A 26 9.97 1.81 9.53
C GLY A 26 10.21 1.83 11.05
N THR A 27 11.19 2.62 11.48
CA THR A 27 11.68 2.69 12.89
C THR A 27 10.58 2.92 13.93
N LYS A 28 9.59 3.78 13.63
CA LYS A 28 8.44 4.00 14.52
C LYS A 28 7.59 2.73 14.72
N LYS A 29 7.39 1.96 13.64
CA LYS A 29 6.62 0.71 13.68
C LYS A 29 7.42 -0.39 14.38
N MET A 30 8.72 -0.48 14.13
CA MET A 30 9.60 -1.39 14.88
C MET A 30 9.62 -1.11 16.38
N ARG A 31 9.63 0.17 16.77
CA ARG A 31 9.56 0.55 18.19
C ARG A 31 8.25 0.10 18.83
N ARG A 32 7.10 0.38 18.20
CA ARG A 32 5.79 -0.09 18.69
C ARG A 32 5.72 -1.61 18.80
N LEU A 33 6.18 -2.33 17.77
CA LEU A 33 6.26 -3.78 17.80
C LEU A 33 7.10 -4.31 18.96
N ALA A 34 8.22 -3.62 19.27
CA ALA A 34 9.07 -3.98 20.38
C ALA A 34 8.43 -3.73 21.76
N GLU A 35 7.66 -2.65 21.89
CA GLU A 35 6.89 -2.34 23.10
C GLU A 35 5.79 -3.39 23.34
N ASP A 36 5.04 -3.75 22.29
CA ASP A 36 3.91 -4.67 22.37
C ASP A 36 4.32 -6.14 22.62
N HIS A 37 5.54 -6.53 22.23
CA HIS A 37 6.01 -7.94 22.24
C HIS A 37 7.24 -8.16 23.13
N LEU A 38 7.32 -7.41 24.23
CA LEU A 38 8.39 -7.54 25.20
C LEU A 38 8.49 -8.97 25.76
N GLY A 39 9.68 -9.56 25.68
CA GLY A 39 9.95 -10.93 26.12
C GLY A 39 9.63 -12.02 25.09
N THR A 40 9.06 -11.67 23.92
CA THR A 40 8.89 -12.61 22.80
C THR A 40 10.06 -12.49 21.82
N PHE A 41 10.12 -11.40 21.06
CA PHE A 41 11.22 -11.11 20.14
C PHE A 41 11.94 -9.81 20.46
N SER A 42 11.42 -9.01 21.39
CA SER A 42 12.08 -7.80 21.86
C SER A 42 12.55 -7.95 23.31
N ALA A 43 13.69 -7.34 23.59
CA ALA A 43 14.26 -7.22 24.92
C ALA A 43 14.46 -5.74 25.24
N TYR A 44 14.11 -5.34 26.45
CA TYR A 44 14.34 -3.99 26.93
C TYR A 44 15.66 -3.92 27.69
N ASN A 45 16.62 -3.17 27.16
CA ASN A 45 17.92 -2.91 27.78
C ASN A 45 17.98 -1.46 28.26
N GLY A 46 17.34 -1.19 29.40
CA GLY A 46 17.39 0.06 30.16
C GLY A 46 16.72 1.27 29.50
N ASN A 47 17.25 1.71 28.35
CA ASN A 47 16.76 2.85 27.55
C ASN A 47 16.57 2.48 26.06
N ARG A 48 16.85 1.23 25.67
CA ARG A 48 16.76 0.81 24.27
C ARG A 48 16.09 -0.54 24.16
N TYR A 49 15.25 -0.67 23.15
CA TYR A 49 14.77 -1.97 22.70
C TYR A 49 15.78 -2.62 21.77
N LEU A 50 16.02 -3.90 22.03
CA LEU A 50 16.78 -4.79 21.17
C LEU A 50 15.83 -5.82 20.58
N ILE A 51 15.95 -6.08 19.29
CA ILE A 51 15.19 -7.10 18.58
C ILE A 51 16.07 -8.34 18.48
N ILE A 52 15.63 -9.46 19.05
CA ILE A 52 16.26 -10.76 18.86
C ILE A 52 15.90 -11.21 17.45
N ARG A 53 16.90 -11.23 16.57
CA ARG A 53 16.68 -11.44 15.13
C ARG A 53 15.99 -12.77 14.84
N ALA A 54 16.49 -13.86 15.43
CA ALA A 54 15.95 -15.20 15.20
C ALA A 54 14.48 -15.34 15.62
N GLU A 55 14.13 -14.78 16.80
CA GLU A 55 12.76 -14.79 17.31
C GLU A 55 11.83 -13.92 16.45
N PHE A 56 12.31 -12.76 15.99
CA PHE A 56 11.51 -11.90 15.11
C PHE A 56 11.32 -12.52 13.72
N GLU A 57 12.34 -13.19 13.17
CA GLU A 57 12.22 -13.97 11.93
C GLU A 57 11.20 -15.11 12.09
N ALA A 58 11.22 -15.83 13.21
CA ALA A 58 10.24 -16.87 13.52
C ALA A 58 8.83 -16.28 13.68
N TYR A 59 8.70 -15.13 14.35
CA TYR A 59 7.45 -14.39 14.49
C TYR A 59 6.89 -13.96 13.13
N LEU A 60 7.74 -13.45 12.23
CA LEU A 60 7.33 -13.09 10.86
C LEU A 60 6.91 -14.31 10.04
N LYS A 61 7.62 -15.44 10.13
CA LYS A 61 7.25 -16.70 9.46
C LYS A 61 5.92 -17.26 9.97
N LYS A 62 5.63 -17.11 11.27
CA LYS A 62 4.38 -17.56 11.90
C LYS A 62 3.20 -16.65 11.56
N SER A 63 3.46 -15.38 11.27
CA SER A 63 2.46 -14.44 10.79
C SER A 63 2.10 -14.75 9.32
N PRO A 64 0.80 -14.78 8.94
CA PRO A 64 0.37 -15.00 7.55
C PRO A 64 0.87 -13.93 6.57
N ILE A 65 1.57 -12.90 7.06
CA ILE A 65 2.20 -11.82 6.28
C ILE A 65 3.39 -12.34 5.45
N MET A 66 3.95 -13.52 5.75
CA MET A 66 5.04 -14.16 4.98
C MET A 66 4.68 -15.51 4.31
N GLN A 67 3.39 -15.86 4.17
CA GLN A 67 3.02 -16.70 3.02
C GLN A 67 3.13 -15.79 1.80
N LYS A 68 3.98 -16.12 0.81
CA LYS A 68 4.19 -15.31 -0.40
C LYS A 68 2.87 -14.71 -0.91
N PRO A 69 2.65 -13.38 -0.85
CA PRO A 69 1.56 -12.75 -1.56
C PRO A 69 2.15 -12.16 -2.82
N GLN A 70 2.35 -12.97 -3.86
CA GLN A 70 2.82 -12.42 -5.14
C GLN A 70 1.95 -12.71 -6.35
N GLU A 71 0.90 -13.55 -6.30
CA GLU A 71 -0.02 -13.68 -7.46
C GLU A 71 -1.51 -13.70 -7.04
N GLU A 72 -1.89 -14.41 -5.97
CA GLU A 72 -3.32 -14.58 -5.62
C GLU A 72 -4.03 -13.32 -5.08
N GLY A 73 -3.29 -12.38 -4.48
CA GLY A 73 -3.86 -11.18 -3.85
C GLY A 73 -4.27 -10.07 -4.83
N GLU A 74 -3.69 -10.04 -6.03
CA GLU A 74 -4.18 -9.18 -7.11
C GLU A 74 -5.45 -9.75 -7.73
N GLU A 75 -5.52 -11.08 -7.96
CA GLU A 75 -6.71 -11.74 -8.52
C GLU A 75 -7.92 -11.66 -7.58
N LEU A 76 -7.75 -11.88 -6.27
CA LEU A 76 -8.85 -11.77 -5.30
C LEU A 76 -9.36 -10.33 -5.14
N LYS A 77 -8.48 -9.32 -5.27
CA LYS A 77 -8.90 -7.91 -5.25
C LYS A 77 -9.57 -7.50 -6.56
N ARG A 78 -9.07 -7.95 -7.71
CA ARG A 78 -9.71 -7.73 -9.02
C ARG A 78 -11.10 -8.35 -9.06
N ALA A 79 -11.24 -9.61 -8.60
CA ALA A 79 -12.53 -10.28 -8.49
C ALA A 79 -13.52 -9.54 -7.56
N GLN A 80 -13.06 -8.99 -6.43
CA GLN A 80 -13.93 -8.18 -5.54
C GLN A 80 -14.24 -6.78 -6.07
N LEU A 81 -13.39 -6.23 -6.95
CA LEU A 81 -13.60 -4.93 -7.60
C LEU A 81 -14.61 -5.06 -8.76
N GLU A 82 -14.66 -6.22 -9.43
CA GLU A 82 -15.57 -6.49 -10.55
C GLU A 82 -17.05 -6.53 -10.15
N ASP A 83 -17.37 -6.91 -8.90
CA ASP A 83 -18.75 -6.96 -8.37
C ASP A 83 -19.22 -5.64 -7.73
N LYS A 84 -18.33 -4.64 -7.63
CA LYS A 84 -18.63 -3.38 -6.92
C LYS A 84 -19.20 -2.34 -7.88
N SER A 85 -20.45 -1.92 -7.66
CA SER A 85 -21.09 -0.84 -8.43
C SER A 85 -20.66 0.57 -8.00
N ILE A 86 -19.91 0.68 -6.90
CA ILE A 86 -19.56 1.95 -6.26
C ILE A 86 -18.05 1.99 -5.99
N PHE A 87 -17.34 2.89 -6.67
CA PHE A 87 -15.91 3.07 -6.52
C PHE A 87 -15.58 4.35 -5.76
N ASN A 88 -14.45 4.36 -5.06
CA ASN A 88 -13.80 5.63 -4.71
C ASN A 88 -12.94 6.13 -5.90
N PRO A 89 -12.52 7.41 -5.93
CA PRO A 89 -11.75 7.93 -7.05
C PRO A 89 -10.45 7.16 -7.34
N GLU A 90 -9.74 6.68 -6.31
CA GLU A 90 -8.51 5.88 -6.48
C GLU A 90 -8.80 4.46 -7.00
N GLU A 91 -9.92 3.86 -6.59
CA GLU A 91 -10.38 2.57 -7.11
C GLU A 91 -10.74 2.67 -8.59
N ALA A 92 -11.46 3.73 -8.99
CA ALA A 92 -11.78 3.97 -10.41
C ALA A 92 -10.53 4.17 -11.27
N ILE A 93 -9.55 4.93 -10.77
CA ILE A 93 -8.24 5.10 -11.43
C ILE A 93 -7.57 3.75 -11.70
N ALA A 94 -7.54 2.88 -10.68
CA ALA A 94 -6.88 1.59 -10.78
C ALA A 94 -7.65 0.62 -11.68
N PHE A 95 -8.97 0.64 -11.62
CA PHE A 95 -9.84 -0.27 -12.38
C PHE A 95 -9.83 0.06 -13.88
N TYR A 96 -9.91 1.34 -14.24
CA TYR A 96 -10.01 1.80 -15.64
C TYR A 96 -8.65 2.21 -16.26
N ASP A 97 -7.54 2.01 -15.55
CA ASP A 97 -6.19 2.44 -15.94
C ASP A 97 -6.11 3.92 -16.36
N LEU A 98 -6.67 4.78 -15.50
CA LEU A 98 -6.75 6.21 -15.74
C LEU A 98 -5.50 6.93 -15.23
N SER A 99 -5.18 8.05 -15.86
CA SER A 99 -4.16 8.95 -15.32
C SER A 99 -4.67 9.62 -14.06
N ARG A 100 -4.07 9.29 -12.90
CA ARG A 100 -4.37 9.93 -11.60
C ARG A 100 -4.52 11.45 -11.70
N ARG A 101 -3.56 12.10 -12.40
CA ARG A 101 -3.52 13.56 -12.55
C ARG A 101 -4.69 14.07 -13.40
N ARG A 102 -4.98 13.43 -14.52
CA ARG A 102 -6.02 13.89 -15.45
C ARG A 102 -7.42 13.61 -14.91
N PHE A 103 -7.62 12.44 -14.30
CA PHE A 103 -8.87 12.09 -13.66
C PHE A 103 -9.19 13.01 -12.47
N LYS A 104 -8.20 13.33 -11.62
CA LYS A 104 -8.39 14.30 -10.54
C LYS A 104 -8.75 15.70 -11.06
N LYS A 105 -8.14 16.11 -12.19
CA LYS A 105 -8.47 17.38 -12.86
C LYS A 105 -9.90 17.39 -13.40
N LEU A 106 -10.38 16.26 -13.96
CA LEU A 106 -11.78 16.11 -14.36
C LEU A 106 -12.72 16.30 -13.16
N LEU A 107 -12.43 15.63 -12.04
CA LEU A 107 -13.24 15.71 -10.82
C LEU A 107 -13.17 17.08 -10.11
N GLU A 108 -12.20 17.93 -10.46
CA GLU A 108 -12.02 19.29 -9.93
C GLU A 108 -12.72 20.35 -10.80
N GLY A 109 -13.36 19.96 -11.90
CA GLY A 109 -14.18 20.85 -12.70
C GLY A 109 -15.35 21.46 -11.91
N GLU A 110 -15.83 22.61 -12.38
CA GLU A 110 -17.01 23.29 -11.81
C GLU A 110 -18.33 22.59 -12.19
N GLU A 111 -18.29 21.67 -13.15
CA GLU A 111 -19.46 20.95 -13.64
C GLU A 111 -19.79 19.74 -12.75
N GLU A 112 -21.08 19.59 -12.44
CA GLU A 112 -21.59 18.40 -11.77
C GLU A 112 -21.54 17.22 -12.74
N LEU A 113 -20.61 16.30 -12.50
CA LEU A 113 -20.46 15.10 -13.30
C LEU A 113 -21.51 14.07 -12.88
N PRO A 114 -22.25 13.48 -13.83
CA PRO A 114 -23.38 12.59 -13.51
C PRO A 114 -22.95 11.39 -12.68
N PHE A 115 -21.76 10.85 -12.96
CA PHE A 115 -21.19 9.69 -12.28
C PHE A 115 -20.54 9.98 -10.91
N VAL A 116 -20.55 11.23 -10.44
CA VAL A 116 -19.91 11.64 -9.18
C VAL A 116 -20.97 11.89 -8.11
N ALA A 117 -21.04 10.99 -7.14
CA ALA A 117 -21.86 11.14 -5.95
C ALA A 117 -21.03 11.58 -4.73
N TYR A 118 -21.70 12.18 -3.75
CA TYR A 118 -21.10 12.47 -2.45
C TYR A 118 -21.71 11.59 -1.36
N PHE A 119 -20.88 10.81 -0.67
CA PHE A 119 -21.28 10.12 0.55
C PHE A 119 -20.54 10.72 1.75
N LYS A 120 -21.32 11.35 2.64
CA LYS A 120 -20.81 12.16 3.76
C LYS A 120 -19.92 13.30 3.30
N LYS A 121 -18.60 13.09 3.28
CA LYS A 121 -17.55 14.08 2.91
C LYS A 121 -16.59 13.54 1.84
N ARG A 122 -16.95 12.45 1.16
CA ARG A 122 -16.10 11.79 0.18
C ARG A 122 -16.84 11.73 -1.15
N LYS A 123 -16.11 12.04 -2.23
CA LYS A 123 -16.54 11.77 -3.60
C LYS A 123 -16.52 10.26 -3.83
N ILE A 124 -17.52 9.79 -4.55
CA ILE A 124 -17.73 8.41 -4.94
C ILE A 124 -18.06 8.42 -6.43
N ILE A 125 -17.56 7.42 -7.14
CA ILE A 125 -17.77 7.19 -8.56
C ILE A 125 -18.76 6.04 -8.70
N ILE A 126 -19.91 6.31 -9.32
CA ILE A 126 -20.89 5.27 -9.67
C ILE A 126 -20.42 4.61 -10.96
N ARG A 127 -20.26 3.29 -10.94
CA ARG A 127 -19.66 2.54 -12.04
C ARG A 127 -20.45 2.72 -13.34
N ASP A 128 -21.73 2.41 -13.27
CA ASP A 128 -22.60 2.32 -14.46
C ASP A 128 -22.70 3.69 -15.16
N GLU A 129 -22.91 4.76 -14.39
CA GLU A 129 -22.95 6.14 -14.89
C GLU A 129 -21.60 6.58 -15.46
N PHE A 130 -20.49 6.08 -14.91
CA PHE A 130 -19.16 6.41 -15.42
C PHE A 130 -18.88 5.69 -16.74
N GLU A 131 -19.31 4.44 -16.90
CA GLU A 131 -19.23 3.70 -18.15
C GLU A 131 -20.08 4.38 -19.24
N GLU A 132 -21.34 4.74 -18.95
CA GLU A 132 -22.23 5.48 -19.86
C GLU A 132 -21.60 6.82 -20.27
N TYR A 133 -21.05 7.57 -19.32
CA TYR A 133 -20.35 8.82 -19.61
C TYR A 133 -19.12 8.64 -20.51
N MET A 134 -18.40 7.52 -20.40
CA MET A 134 -17.29 7.22 -21.31
C MET A 134 -17.76 6.92 -22.73
N GLU A 135 -18.91 6.26 -22.88
CA GLU A 135 -19.50 5.96 -24.19
C GLU A 135 -19.98 7.22 -24.91
N ASP A 136 -20.62 8.13 -24.16
CA ASP A 136 -21.14 9.40 -24.70
C ASP A 136 -20.04 10.44 -25.01
N HIS A 137 -18.88 10.35 -24.35
CA HIS A 137 -17.77 11.29 -24.49
C HIS A 137 -16.42 10.62 -24.79
N PRO A 138 -16.23 10.05 -26.00
CA PRO A 138 -14.99 9.35 -26.36
C PRO A 138 -13.74 10.27 -26.36
N GLU A 139 -13.89 11.58 -26.59
CA GLU A 139 -12.78 12.55 -26.55
C GLU A 139 -12.16 12.65 -25.15
N ILE A 140 -13.00 12.62 -24.10
CA ILE A 140 -12.56 12.68 -22.70
C ILE A 140 -11.88 11.37 -22.30
N MET A 141 -12.34 10.24 -22.86
CA MET A 141 -11.76 8.92 -22.61
C MET A 141 -10.30 8.85 -23.06
N GLU A 142 -10.00 9.30 -24.29
CA GLU A 142 -8.63 9.32 -24.83
C GLU A 142 -7.71 10.24 -24.02
N ASP A 143 -8.25 11.35 -23.53
CA ASP A 143 -7.49 12.29 -22.72
C ASP A 143 -7.21 11.76 -21.32
N ILE A 144 -8.12 11.00 -20.68
CA ILE A 144 -7.92 10.59 -19.28
C ILE A 144 -7.19 9.25 -19.18
N LYS A 145 -7.34 8.37 -20.15
CA LYS A 145 -6.68 7.07 -20.17
C LYS A 145 -5.18 7.23 -20.36
N ASN A 146 -4.39 6.42 -19.67
CA ASN A 146 -2.95 6.39 -19.95
C ASN A 146 -2.75 5.72 -21.33
N GLY A 147 -2.29 6.47 -22.33
CA GLY A 147 -1.73 5.85 -23.52
C GLY A 147 -0.57 4.93 -23.10
N LYS A 148 -0.51 3.70 -23.64
CA LYS A 148 0.59 2.75 -23.37
C LYS A 148 1.90 3.52 -23.47
N ALA A 149 2.72 3.46 -22.42
CA ALA A 149 3.99 4.16 -22.35
C ALA A 149 4.75 3.97 -23.67
N ARG A 150 5.19 5.07 -24.31
CA ARG A 150 6.17 4.98 -25.39
C ARG A 150 7.42 4.35 -24.80
N VAL A 151 7.61 3.07 -25.10
CA VAL A 151 8.86 2.36 -24.83
C VAL A 151 9.94 3.15 -25.56
N SER A 152 10.87 3.73 -24.79
CA SER A 152 12.07 4.37 -25.33
C SER A 152 13.16 3.32 -25.53
#